data_AF-A0A449DBH8-F1
#
_entry.id   AF-A0A449DBH8-F1
#
_cell.length_a   1.000
_cell.length_b   1.000
_cell.length_c   1.000
_cell.angle_alpha   90.00
_cell.angle_beta   90.00
_cell.angle_gamma   90.00
#
_symmetry.space_group_name_H-M   'P 1'
#
loop_
_entity.id
_entity.type
_entity.pdbx_description
1 polymer ?
#
loop_
_entity_poly.entity_id
_entity_poly.type
_entity_poly.pdbx_seq_one_letter_code
_entity_poly.pdbx_strand_id
1 'polypeptide(L)'
;MTAASAEALGVELRAAGISDVTVDDADRAAYSSDASLFRLVPQAVVLPRGEEDVARTLSVARRLGVPVVSRGAGTSIAGNAIGTGILLSAGEDDGLRDESEQRGSEEYAARSASSTVHR
;
A
#
# COMPACT_ATOMS: atom_id res chain seq x y z
N MET A 1 9.74 -9.92 19.89
CA MET A 1 9.59 -9.73 18.44
C MET A 1 9.99 -8.29 18.15
N THR A 2 11.24 -8.04 17.75
CA THR A 2 11.70 -6.70 17.40
C THR A 2 11.11 -6.34 16.05
N ALA A 3 10.35 -5.24 15.98
CA ALA A 3 9.88 -4.73 14.70
C ALA A 3 11.11 -4.44 13.82
N ALA A 4 11.06 -4.86 12.55
CA ALA A 4 12.09 -4.49 11.58
C ALA A 4 12.10 -2.96 11.44
N SER A 5 13.28 -2.36 11.23
CA SER A 5 13.34 -0.94 10.88
C SER A 5 12.65 -0.71 9.53
N ALA A 6 12.14 0.50 9.31
CA ALA A 6 11.51 0.88 8.04
C ALA A 6 12.43 0.57 6.85
N GLU A 7 13.71 0.88 6.97
CA GLU A 7 14.70 0.63 5.91
C GLU A 7 14.93 -0.87 5.66
N ALA A 8 15.07 -1.68 6.70
CA ALA A 8 15.19 -3.13 6.55
C ALA A 8 13.93 -3.73 5.90
N LEU A 9 12.75 -3.25 6.28
CA LEU A 9 11.49 -3.67 5.66
C LEU A 9 11.43 -3.27 4.18
N GLY A 10 11.88 -2.06 3.83
CA GLY A 10 11.96 -1.59 2.46
C GLY A 10 12.90 -2.44 1.60
N VAL A 11 14.05 -2.84 2.13
CA VAL A 11 14.97 -3.76 1.46
C VAL A 11 14.30 -5.11 1.17
N GLU A 12 13.61 -5.69 2.14
CA GLU A 12 12.92 -6.98 1.99
C GLU A 12 11.78 -6.93 0.97
N LEU A 13 11.03 -5.82 0.92
CA LEU A 13 9.96 -5.61 -0.06
C LEU A 13 10.53 -5.48 -1.48
N ARG A 14 11.61 -4.72 -1.66
CA ARG A 14 12.29 -4.60 -2.97
C ARG A 14 12.92 -5.92 -3.40
N ALA A 15 13.54 -6.67 -2.47
CA ALA A 15 14.09 -7.99 -2.74
C ALA A 15 13.03 -9.01 -3.16
N ALA A 16 11.78 -8.84 -2.71
CA ALA A 16 10.64 -9.64 -3.16
C ALA A 16 10.13 -9.25 -4.56
N GLY A 17 10.69 -8.23 -5.20
CA GLY A 17 10.33 -7.79 -6.54
C GLY A 17 9.23 -6.73 -6.60
N ILE A 18 8.99 -5.99 -5.51
CA ILE A 18 8.05 -4.88 -5.47
C ILE A 18 8.81 -3.59 -5.84
N SER A 19 8.44 -2.95 -6.94
CA SER A 19 9.12 -1.74 -7.44
C SER A 19 8.69 -0.48 -6.70
N ASP A 20 7.38 -0.33 -6.46
CA ASP A 20 6.79 0.90 -5.95
C ASP A 20 6.60 0.80 -4.43
N VAL A 21 7.71 0.97 -3.71
CA VAL A 21 7.76 0.99 -2.24
C VAL A 21 8.57 2.17 -1.73
N THR A 22 7.97 2.94 -0.83
CA THR A 22 8.64 4.04 -0.12
C THR A 22 8.74 3.76 1.38
N VAL A 23 9.87 4.17 1.93
CA VAL A 23 10.17 4.17 3.37
C VAL A 23 10.60 5.55 3.86
N ASP A 24 10.55 6.56 2.99
CA ASP A 24 10.90 7.93 3.29
C ASP A 24 9.91 8.55 4.28
N ASP A 25 10.44 9.30 5.24
CA ASP A 25 9.63 9.86 6.33
C ASP A 25 8.56 10.84 5.83
N ALA A 26 8.88 11.62 4.79
CA ALA A 26 7.94 12.58 4.19
C ALA A 26 6.74 11.85 3.57
N ASP A 27 7.00 10.82 2.77
CA ASP A 27 5.95 10.03 2.12
C ASP A 27 5.11 9.31 3.17
N ARG A 28 5.74 8.62 4.11
CA ARG A 28 5.02 7.90 5.19
C ARG A 28 4.18 8.85 6.04
N ALA A 29 4.63 10.09 6.25
CA ALA A 29 3.84 11.10 6.95
C ALA A 29 2.59 11.51 6.15
N ALA A 30 2.65 11.58 4.82
CA ALA A 30 1.50 11.85 3.96
C ALA A 30 0.40 10.77 4.10
N TYR A 31 0.81 9.53 4.35
CA TYR A 31 -0.10 8.39 4.56
C TYR A 31 -0.52 8.15 6.01
N SER A 32 -0.12 9.02 6.94
CA SER A 32 -0.33 8.79 8.36
C SER A 32 -1.77 9.00 8.83
N SER A 33 -2.63 9.63 8.02
CA SER A 33 -4.03 9.91 8.35
C SER A 33 -5.00 9.48 7.25
N ASP A 34 -6.22 9.12 7.63
CA ASP A 34 -7.40 9.03 6.76
C ASP A 34 -8.38 10.17 7.15
N ALA A 35 -9.67 10.06 6.81
CA ALA A 35 -10.67 11.05 7.22
C ALA A 35 -11.03 11.01 8.72
N SER A 36 -10.35 10.18 9.53
CA SER A 36 -10.48 10.14 10.98
C SER A 36 -9.58 11.18 11.68
N LEU A 37 -9.70 11.25 13.01
CA LEU A 37 -8.84 12.08 13.87
C LEU A 37 -7.51 11.40 14.22
N PHE A 38 -7.32 10.13 13.83
CA PHE A 38 -6.15 9.34 14.20
C PHE A 38 -5.00 9.55 13.22
N ARG A 39 -3.78 9.48 13.76
CA ARG A 39 -2.55 9.52 12.96
C ARG A 39 -1.62 8.37 13.34
N LEU A 40 -1.36 7.47 12.40
CA LEU A 40 -0.47 6.32 12.54
C LEU A 40 0.47 6.29 11.34
N VAL A 41 1.76 6.52 11.58
CA VAL A 41 2.76 6.49 10.51
C VAL A 41 3.10 5.04 10.18
N PRO A 42 2.90 4.58 8.93
CA PRO A 42 3.30 3.23 8.52
C PRO A 42 4.82 3.08 8.53
N GLN A 43 5.31 1.85 8.58
CA GLN A 43 6.73 1.54 8.37
C GLN A 43 7.12 1.58 6.90
N ALA A 44 6.20 1.18 6.02
CA ALA A 44 6.38 1.23 4.57
C ALA A 44 5.03 1.46 3.87
N VAL A 45 5.07 2.14 2.72
CA VAL A 45 3.92 2.30 1.83
C VAL A 45 4.24 1.57 0.53
N VAL A 46 3.31 0.72 0.08
CA VAL A 46 3.41 -0.04 -1.17
C VAL A 46 2.27 0.40 -2.09
N LEU A 47 2.63 0.73 -3.33
CA LEU A 47 1.69 1.00 -4.42
C LEU A 47 1.68 -0.19 -5.38
N PRO A 48 0.87 -1.23 -5.14
CA PRO A 48 0.92 -2.42 -5.98
C PRO A 48 0.46 -2.09 -7.41
N ARG A 49 1.19 -2.58 -8.40
CA ARG A 49 0.81 -2.47 -9.83
C ARG A 49 -0.14 -3.59 -10.27
N GLY A 50 -0.30 -4.61 -9.44
CA GLY A 50 -1.20 -5.73 -9.71
C GLY A 50 -1.26 -6.73 -8.55
N GLU A 51 -2.01 -7.81 -8.78
CA GLU A 51 -2.25 -8.86 -7.76
C GLU A 51 -0.97 -9.53 -7.26
N GLU A 52 0.03 -9.63 -8.12
CA GLU A 52 1.31 -10.24 -7.79
C GLU A 52 2.11 -9.42 -6.76
N ASP A 53 2.07 -8.09 -6.84
CA ASP A 53 2.71 -7.22 -5.83
C ASP A 53 2.01 -7.33 -4.49
N VAL A 54 0.68 -7.46 -4.50
CA VAL A 54 -0.11 -7.72 -3.28
C VAL A 54 0.30 -9.06 -2.67
N ALA A 55 0.37 -10.12 -3.47
CA ALA A 55 0.76 -11.45 -3.01
C ALA A 55 2.17 -11.46 -2.40
N ARG A 56 3.14 -10.80 -3.05
CA ARG A 56 4.51 -10.62 -2.54
C ARG A 56 4.53 -9.85 -1.23
N THR A 57 3.79 -8.75 -1.15
CA THR A 57 3.70 -7.93 0.06
C THR A 57 3.18 -8.75 1.24
N LEU A 58 2.07 -9.48 1.04
CA LEU A 58 1.49 -10.34 2.07
C LEU A 58 2.45 -11.48 2.48
N SER A 59 3.23 -12.02 1.54
CA SER A 59 4.25 -13.03 1.83
C SER A 59 5.37 -12.48 2.72
N VAL A 60 5.91 -11.29 2.39
CA VAL A 60 6.93 -10.60 3.20
C VAL A 60 6.37 -10.27 4.58
N ALA A 61 5.18 -9.69 4.64
CA ALA A 61 4.50 -9.33 5.88
C ALA A 61 4.33 -10.53 6.82
N ARG A 62 3.86 -11.66 6.28
CA ARG A 62 3.69 -12.91 7.03
C ARG A 62 5.02 -13.44 7.54
N ARG A 63 6.06 -13.45 6.71
CA ARG A 63 7.40 -13.91 7.07
C ARG A 63 8.02 -13.07 8.18
N LEU A 64 7.82 -11.76 8.16
CA LEU A 64 8.41 -10.82 9.11
C LEU A 64 7.51 -10.50 10.31
N GLY A 65 6.27 -10.99 10.32
CA GLY A 65 5.29 -10.70 11.38
C GLY A 65 4.86 -9.23 11.42
N VAL A 66 4.87 -8.55 10.26
CA VAL A 66 4.49 -7.14 10.13
C VAL A 66 3.01 -7.04 9.71
N PRO A 67 2.17 -6.25 10.38
CA PRO A 67 0.77 -6.11 10.01
C PRO A 67 0.62 -5.36 8.68
N VAL A 68 -0.46 -5.65 7.96
CA VAL A 68 -0.78 -5.01 6.67
C VAL A 68 -2.15 -4.36 6.77
N VAL A 69 -2.25 -3.12 6.28
CA VAL A 69 -3.51 -2.39 6.14
C VAL A 69 -3.68 -2.03 4.67
N SER A 70 -4.85 -2.32 4.09
CA SER A 70 -5.20 -1.84 2.76
C SER A 70 -5.92 -0.49 2.84
N ARG A 71 -5.58 0.40 1.91
CA ARG A 71 -6.13 1.74 1.75
C ARG A 71 -6.68 1.90 0.34
N GLY A 72 -7.98 2.22 0.25
CA GLY A 72 -8.62 2.73 -0.96
C GLY A 72 -8.35 4.24 -1.08
N ALA A 73 -9.38 5.05 -1.34
CA ALA A 73 -9.24 6.52 -1.37
C ALA A 73 -9.00 7.18 0.01
N GLY A 74 -8.97 6.41 1.11
CA GLY A 74 -8.77 6.96 2.46
C GLY A 74 -9.96 7.77 3.02
N THR A 75 -11.16 7.66 2.44
CA THR A 75 -12.36 8.39 2.84
C THR A 75 -13.09 7.81 4.07
N SER A 76 -12.55 6.74 4.65
CA SER A 76 -13.09 6.15 5.87
C SER A 76 -12.84 7.07 7.08
N ILE A 77 -13.85 7.22 7.93
CA ILE A 77 -13.76 7.99 9.18
C ILE A 77 -13.35 7.13 10.39
N ALA A 78 -13.21 5.82 10.21
CA ALA A 78 -13.00 4.87 11.30
C ALA A 78 -11.53 4.61 11.66
N GLY A 79 -10.56 5.16 10.91
CA GLY A 79 -9.13 4.89 11.12
C GLY A 79 -8.66 3.56 10.52
N ASN A 80 -9.52 2.86 9.77
CA ASN A 80 -9.22 1.54 9.21
C ASN A 80 -8.26 1.59 8.01
N ALA A 81 -7.99 2.78 7.48
CA ALA A 81 -7.16 2.97 6.30
C ALA A 81 -5.76 3.51 6.63
N ILE A 82 -5.33 3.36 7.90
CA ILE A 82 -4.00 3.72 8.42
C ILE A 82 -3.50 2.66 9.39
N GLY A 83 -2.18 2.54 9.55
CA GLY A 83 -1.57 1.57 10.45
C GLY A 83 -0.06 1.72 10.56
N THR A 84 0.55 1.08 11.55
CA THR A 84 1.99 1.19 11.85
C THR A 84 2.88 0.18 11.12
N GLY A 85 2.30 -0.71 10.33
CA GLY A 85 3.02 -1.74 9.55
C GLY A 85 3.17 -1.35 8.08
N ILE A 86 2.82 -2.26 7.18
CA ILE A 86 2.78 -1.99 5.73
C ILE A 86 1.41 -1.44 5.36
N LEU A 87 1.40 -0.31 4.66
CA LEU A 87 0.20 0.25 4.05
C LEU A 87 0.18 -0.05 2.55
N LEU A 88 -0.86 -0.72 2.06
CA LEU A 88 -1.11 -0.96 0.64
C LEU A 88 -2.07 0.11 0.11
N SER A 89 -1.63 1.01 -0.77
CA SER A 89 -2.50 2.03 -1.37
C SER A 89 -2.69 1.81 -2.87
N ALA A 90 -3.95 1.69 -3.31
CA ALA A 90 -4.29 1.46 -4.72
C ALA A 90 -4.69 2.76 -5.48
N GLY A 91 -4.65 3.93 -4.81
CA GLY A 91 -5.15 5.19 -5.35
C GLY A 91 -4.39 5.70 -6.58
N GLU A 92 -5.12 6.20 -7.58
CA GLU A 92 -4.56 6.76 -8.82
C GLU A 92 -3.92 8.15 -8.64
N ASP A 93 -4.32 8.90 -7.59
CA ASP A 93 -3.92 10.29 -7.34
C ASP A 93 -2.89 10.47 -6.21
N ASP A 94 -2.15 9.41 -5.89
CA ASP A 94 -1.38 9.34 -4.65
C ASP A 94 0.02 9.99 -4.72
N GLY A 95 0.35 10.69 -5.82
CA GLY A 95 1.54 11.55 -5.96
C GLY A 95 2.91 10.84 -5.93
N LEU A 96 2.95 9.57 -5.54
CA LEU A 96 4.14 8.72 -5.46
C LEU A 96 4.42 7.91 -6.73
N ARG A 97 3.45 7.83 -7.66
CA ARG A 97 3.66 7.16 -8.94
C ARG A 97 4.51 8.07 -9.82
N ASP A 98 5.68 7.60 -10.22
CA ASP A 98 6.48 8.28 -11.24
C ASP A 98 5.68 8.25 -12.56
N GLU A 99 5.41 9.43 -13.12
CA GLU A 99 4.50 9.66 -14.26
C GLU A 99 4.96 8.99 -15.58
N SER A 100 6.12 8.32 -15.60
CA SER A 100 6.72 7.78 -16.83
C SER A 100 6.17 6.43 -17.32
N GLU A 101 5.35 5.71 -16.55
CA GLU A 101 4.93 4.33 -16.90
C GLU A 101 3.42 4.07 -16.85
N GLN A 102 2.60 5.12 -17.00
CA GLN A 102 1.13 5.05 -17.06
C GLN A 102 0.64 4.35 -18.36
N ARG A 103 0.84 3.03 -18.49
CA ARG A 103 0.32 2.20 -19.59
C ARG A 103 -0.28 0.87 -19.13
N GLY A 104 -0.73 0.78 -17.87
CA GLY A 104 -1.29 -0.46 -17.32
C GLY A 104 -2.57 -0.33 -16.49
N SER A 105 -3.07 0.87 -16.17
CA SER A 105 -4.16 1.05 -15.21
C SER A 105 -5.58 0.75 -15.74
N GLU A 106 -5.77 0.69 -17.06
CA GLU A 106 -7.11 0.47 -17.65
C GLU A 106 -7.65 -0.97 -17.46
N GLU A 107 -6.79 -1.96 -17.23
CA GLU A 107 -7.22 -3.36 -17.10
C GLU A 107 -7.82 -3.69 -15.72
N TYR A 108 -7.40 -3.01 -14.65
CA TYR A 108 -7.89 -3.26 -13.29
C TYR A 108 -9.29 -2.67 -13.04
N ALA A 109 -9.53 -1.43 -13.50
CA ALA A 109 -10.84 -0.78 -13.42
C ALA A 109 -11.92 -1.55 -14.22
N ALA A 110 -11.54 -2.10 -15.39
CA ALA A 110 -12.44 -2.88 -16.23
C ALA A 110 -12.91 -4.19 -15.57
N ARG A 111 -12.04 -4.87 -14.81
CA ARG A 111 -12.38 -6.13 -14.12
C ARG A 111 -13.26 -5.91 -12.90
N SER A 112 -13.08 -4.80 -12.17
CA SER A 112 -13.92 -4.50 -11.00
C SER A 112 -15.34 -4.05 -11.38
N ALA A 113 -15.53 -3.45 -12.56
CA ALA A 113 -16.86 -3.12 -13.09
C ALA A 113 -17.61 -4.32 -13.69
N SER A 114 -16.89 -5.38 -14.10
CA SER A 114 -17.49 -6.56 -14.74
C SER A 114 -18.15 -7.53 -13.76
N SER A 115 -17.86 -7.44 -12.46
CA SER A 115 -18.41 -8.34 -11.42
C SER A 115 -19.77 -7.91 -10.84
N THR A 116 -20.37 -6.80 -11.27
CA THR A 116 -21.60 -6.24 -10.65
C THR A 116 -22.90 -6.48 -11.42
N VAL A 117 -22.92 -7.39 -12.41
CA VAL A 117 -24.19 -7.79 -13.06
C VAL A 117 -24.41 -9.29 -12.91
N HIS A 118 -24.90 -9.71 -11.74
CA HIS A 118 -25.81 -10.84 -11.57
C HIS A 118 -26.53 -10.74 -10.21
N ARG A 119 -27.64 -9.99 -10.19
CA ARG A 119 -28.87 -10.37 -9.46
C ARG A 119 -30.07 -9.61 -10.00
#